data_AF-A0A661YEC6-F1
#
_entry.id   AF-A0A661YEC6-F1
#
_cell.length_a   1.000
_cell.length_b   1.000
_cell.length_c   1.000
_cell.angle_alpha   90.00
_cell.angle_beta   90.00
_cell.angle_gamma   90.00
#
_symmetry.space_group_name_H-M   'P 1'
#
loop_
_entity.id
_entity.type
_entity.pdbx_description
1 polymer ?
#
loop_
_entity_poly.entity_id
_entity_poly.type
_entity_poly.pdbx_seq_one_letter_code
_entity_poly.pdbx_strand_id
1 'polypeptide(L)'
;MTTLRDLNTGEKGVITKVRGRGAFRKRITEMGFIKGKEVTVIRSAPLKDPVDFKVMGYEVSLRRNEAALIEVITSDELPENLINGKFEGVIEADPLQKIAHEKGRVIDVALVGNPNSGKTTIFNMASRSKQMTGNYGGVTVDSTLASFKLDGYTLQITDLPGTYSLSHYTPEELFVREHIRDKMPDIVVNVIDSSNLERNLYLTMQLIDMDIRVVVALNMHDEMLDTGAQFDYKALGRMLGVPFVPTVGNKKKGIDDLFRKVIDVYEDNDPDVRHIHIHYGQDIEKAIDKLQGIIKEDQSILDPAAPRYFALKLLEKDEGVYEVLSKKATYGHIKKTAEKEIKKLESQHREDTETLITDARYGFIEGGLQETFKLGKKEKG
;
A
#
# COMPACT_ATOMS: atom_id res chain seq x y z
N MET A 1 4.11 14.89 -11.71
CA MET A 1 4.33 13.71 -12.57
C MET A 1 3.17 13.65 -13.54
N THR A 2 3.46 13.41 -14.81
CA THR A 2 2.47 13.35 -15.88
C THR A 2 1.81 11.98 -15.91
N THR A 3 0.50 11.95 -16.14
CA THR A 3 -0.31 10.73 -16.17
C THR A 3 -1.04 10.60 -17.50
N LEU A 4 -1.61 9.42 -17.79
CA LEU A 4 -2.41 9.23 -19.00
C LEU A 4 -3.60 10.19 -19.09
N ARG A 5 -4.11 10.68 -17.95
CA ARG A 5 -5.19 11.68 -17.93
C ARG A 5 -4.77 13.02 -18.54
N ASP A 6 -3.49 13.34 -18.48
CA ASP A 6 -2.94 14.64 -18.86
C ASP A 6 -2.59 14.69 -20.36
N LEU A 7 -2.61 13.54 -21.04
CA LEU A 7 -2.37 13.44 -22.47
C LEU A 7 -3.58 13.87 -23.31
N ASN A 8 -3.31 14.57 -24.42
CA ASN A 8 -4.31 14.96 -25.40
C ASN A 8 -4.48 13.89 -26.50
N THR A 9 -5.60 13.97 -27.22
CA THR A 9 -5.88 13.10 -28.38
C THR A 9 -4.73 13.12 -29.39
N GLY A 10 -4.22 11.94 -29.74
CA GLY A 10 -3.09 11.75 -30.65
C GLY A 10 -1.71 11.75 -29.99
N GLU A 11 -1.61 12.18 -28.73
CA GLU A 11 -0.35 12.13 -27.98
C GLU A 11 0.01 10.70 -27.56
N LYS A 12 1.31 10.50 -27.37
CA LYS A 12 1.91 9.25 -26.97
C LYS A 12 2.69 9.42 -25.68
N GLY A 13 2.69 8.39 -24.85
CA GLY A 13 3.56 8.30 -23.68
C GLY A 13 4.03 6.87 -23.46
N VAL A 14 5.18 6.73 -22.80
CA VAL A 14 5.67 5.43 -22.32
C VAL A 14 5.36 5.31 -20.83
N ILE A 15 4.72 4.21 -20.45
CA ILE A 15 4.33 3.95 -19.06
C ILE A 15 5.58 3.84 -18.18
N THR A 16 5.66 4.67 -17.15
CA THR A 16 6.71 4.59 -16.14
C THR A 16 6.26 3.80 -14.92
N LYS A 17 4.98 3.91 -14.56
CA LYS A 17 4.42 3.34 -13.32
C LYS A 17 2.91 3.19 -13.40
N VAL A 18 2.39 2.11 -12.81
CA VAL A 18 0.94 1.92 -12.59
C VAL A 18 0.67 1.98 -11.09
N ARG A 19 0.10 3.09 -10.63
CA ARG A 19 -0.35 3.28 -9.25
C ARG A 19 -1.68 2.54 -9.01
N GLY A 20 -2.12 2.54 -7.77
CA GLY A 20 -3.34 1.84 -7.34
C GLY A 20 -3.04 0.48 -6.70
N ARG A 21 -4.09 -0.18 -6.20
CA ARG A 21 -4.01 -1.32 -5.27
C ARG A 21 -4.76 -2.56 -5.76
N GLY A 22 -4.36 -3.72 -5.22
CA GLY A 22 -4.86 -5.06 -5.50
C GLY A 22 -5.54 -5.28 -6.85
N ALA A 23 -6.87 -5.45 -6.82
CA ALA A 23 -7.66 -5.84 -7.99
C ALA A 23 -7.61 -4.83 -9.14
N PHE A 24 -7.52 -3.53 -8.84
CA PHE A 24 -7.39 -2.49 -9.85
C PHE A 24 -6.09 -2.66 -10.63
N ARG A 25 -4.95 -2.68 -9.93
CA ARG A 25 -3.62 -2.79 -10.55
C ARG A 25 -3.50 -4.08 -11.36
N LYS A 26 -3.98 -5.21 -10.82
CA LYS A 26 -4.02 -6.49 -11.55
C LYS A 26 -4.77 -6.37 -12.88
N ARG A 27 -5.99 -5.83 -12.86
CA ARG A 27 -6.79 -5.64 -14.08
C ARG A 27 -6.10 -4.72 -15.09
N ILE A 28 -5.55 -3.58 -14.65
CA ILE A 28 -4.84 -2.64 -15.52
C ILE A 28 -3.63 -3.31 -16.20
N THR A 29 -2.82 -4.05 -15.43
CA THR A 29 -1.67 -4.81 -15.95
C THR A 29 -2.12 -5.89 -16.95
N GLU A 30 -3.17 -6.65 -16.64
CA GLU A 30 -3.75 -7.67 -17.55
C GLU A 30 -4.28 -7.06 -18.85
N MET A 31 -4.76 -5.81 -18.81
CA MET A 31 -5.15 -5.03 -19.99
C MET A 31 -3.95 -4.44 -20.76
N GLY A 32 -2.70 -4.79 -20.41
CA GLY A 32 -1.52 -4.44 -21.19
C GLY A 32 -0.86 -3.10 -20.84
N PHE A 33 -1.41 -2.37 -19.85
CA PHE A 33 -0.78 -1.17 -19.31
C PHE A 33 0.34 -1.58 -18.36
N ILE A 34 1.51 -1.89 -18.91
CA ILE A 34 2.69 -2.32 -18.15
C ILE A 34 3.85 -1.36 -18.40
N LYS A 35 4.74 -1.24 -17.41
CA LYS A 35 5.91 -0.37 -17.46
C LYS A 35 6.74 -0.63 -18.73
N GLY A 36 7.16 0.45 -19.38
CA GLY A 36 7.95 0.43 -20.62
C GLY A 36 7.12 0.28 -21.90
N LYS A 37 5.80 0.09 -21.85
CA LYS A 37 4.95 0.07 -23.05
C LYS A 37 4.53 1.48 -23.47
N GLU A 38 4.52 1.69 -24.78
CA GLU A 38 3.93 2.88 -25.39
C GLU A 38 2.39 2.78 -25.35
N VAL A 39 1.76 3.89 -25.01
CA VAL A 39 0.31 4.09 -25.05
C VAL A 39 0.03 5.34 -25.86
N THR A 40 -0.99 5.29 -26.72
CA THR A 40 -1.47 6.44 -27.50
C THR A 40 -2.90 6.78 -27.11
N VAL A 41 -3.21 8.06 -26.95
CA VAL A 41 -4.60 8.51 -26.75
C VAL A 41 -5.31 8.55 -28.11
N ILE A 42 -6.40 7.80 -28.26
CA ILE A 42 -7.15 7.72 -29.52
C ILE A 42 -8.23 8.79 -29.57
N ARG A 43 -9.07 8.87 -28.55
CA ARG A 43 -10.14 9.87 -28.44
C ARG A 43 -10.68 9.92 -27.01
N SER A 44 -11.24 11.06 -26.65
CA SER A 44 -12.06 11.20 -25.44
C SER A 44 -13.54 11.13 -25.81
N ALA A 45 -14.37 10.50 -24.98
CA ALA A 45 -15.83 10.59 -25.11
C ALA A 45 -16.29 12.07 -25.08
N PRO A 46 -17.51 12.40 -25.57
CA PRO A 46 -18.01 13.78 -25.62
C PRO A 46 -17.99 14.53 -24.27
N LEU A 47 -18.07 13.79 -23.15
CA LEU A 47 -17.99 14.32 -21.78
C LEU A 47 -16.60 14.18 -21.13
N LYS A 48 -15.56 13.85 -21.92
CA LYS A 48 -14.17 13.62 -21.50
C LYS A 48 -13.95 12.45 -20.51
N ASP A 49 -14.93 11.56 -20.38
CA ASP A 49 -14.88 10.31 -19.62
C ASP A 49 -15.89 9.31 -20.22
N PRO A 50 -15.49 8.07 -20.59
CA PRO A 50 -14.13 7.52 -20.57
C PRO A 50 -13.23 8.04 -21.71
N VAL A 51 -11.95 7.67 -21.65
CA VAL A 51 -10.92 7.98 -22.67
C VAL A 51 -10.43 6.67 -23.30
N ASP A 52 -10.36 6.64 -24.63
CA ASP A 52 -9.90 5.49 -25.41
C ASP A 52 -8.39 5.58 -25.63
N PHE A 53 -7.68 4.51 -25.26
CA PHE A 53 -6.23 4.37 -25.42
C PHE A 53 -5.91 3.19 -26.32
N LYS A 54 -4.84 3.30 -27.11
CA LYS A 54 -4.25 2.17 -27.83
C LYS A 54 -3.01 1.70 -27.10
N VAL A 55 -3.00 0.43 -26.69
CA VAL A 55 -1.89 -0.22 -26.00
C VAL A 55 -1.70 -1.62 -26.58
N MET A 56 -0.45 -2.03 -26.82
CA MET A 56 -0.12 -3.35 -27.37
C MET A 56 -0.90 -3.75 -28.65
N GLY A 57 -1.33 -2.76 -29.45
CA GLY A 57 -2.00 -2.97 -30.73
C GLY A 57 -3.53 -3.04 -30.69
N TYR A 58 -4.16 -2.99 -29.51
CA TYR A 58 -5.63 -2.94 -29.36
C TYR A 58 -6.09 -1.70 -28.59
N GLU A 59 -7.38 -1.41 -28.64
CA GLU A 59 -8.00 -0.26 -27.99
C GLU A 59 -8.62 -0.67 -26.64
N VAL A 60 -8.39 0.14 -25.61
CA VAL A 60 -8.94 -0.01 -24.27
C VAL A 60 -9.48 1.33 -23.79
N SER A 61 -10.72 1.35 -23.32
CA SER A 61 -11.32 2.52 -22.69
C SER A 61 -11.04 2.49 -21.18
N LEU A 62 -10.44 3.55 -20.65
CA LEU A 62 -10.27 3.75 -19.21
C LEU A 62 -11.06 4.98 -18.76
N ARG A 63 -11.57 4.95 -17.53
CA ARG A 63 -12.12 6.15 -16.92
C ARG A 63 -11.02 7.16 -16.64
N ARG A 64 -11.40 8.44 -16.57
CA ARG A 64 -10.48 9.55 -16.34
C ARG A 64 -9.71 9.44 -15.01
N ASN A 65 -10.34 8.89 -13.96
CA ASN A 65 -9.68 8.66 -12.67
C ASN A 65 -8.68 7.50 -12.75
N GLU A 66 -9.03 6.42 -13.44
CA GLU A 66 -8.14 5.27 -13.64
C GLU A 66 -6.90 5.67 -14.44
N ALA A 67 -7.07 6.50 -15.47
CA ALA A 67 -5.97 7.08 -16.25
C ALA A 67 -5.06 8.00 -15.42
N ALA A 68 -5.57 8.59 -14.33
CA ALA A 68 -4.76 9.41 -13.41
C ALA A 68 -3.81 8.57 -12.55
N LEU A 69 -4.02 7.25 -12.46
CA LEU A 69 -3.13 6.34 -11.74
C LEU A 69 -2.01 5.77 -12.60
N ILE A 70 -2.02 6.01 -13.92
CA ILE A 70 -0.99 5.49 -14.83
C ILE A 70 -0.05 6.62 -15.19
N GLU A 71 1.17 6.58 -14.66
CA GLU A 71 2.20 7.55 -14.96
C GLU A 71 2.87 7.24 -16.29
N VAL A 72 3.17 8.32 -17.02
CA VAL A 72 3.84 8.25 -18.31
C VAL A 72 4.92 9.31 -18.40
N ILE A 73 5.85 9.09 -19.31
CA ILE A 73 6.73 10.12 -19.84
C ILE A 73 6.40 10.34 -21.31
N THR A 74 6.42 11.60 -21.74
CA THR A 74 6.22 12.02 -23.14
C THR A 74 7.53 12.51 -23.75
N SER A 75 7.53 12.70 -25.07
CA SER A 75 8.69 13.24 -25.80
C SER A 75 9.09 14.63 -25.34
N ASP A 76 8.13 15.41 -24.86
CA ASP A 76 8.34 16.80 -24.47
C ASP A 76 9.04 16.93 -23.11
N GLU A 77 9.10 15.83 -22.35
CA GLU A 77 9.85 15.73 -21.09
C GLU A 77 11.29 15.24 -21.27
N LEU A 78 11.72 14.99 -22.51
CA LEU A 78 13.10 14.59 -22.80
C LEU A 78 14.06 15.77 -22.57
N PRO A 79 15.17 15.60 -21.83
CA PRO A 79 16.22 16.61 -21.75
C PRO A 79 16.77 16.93 -23.15
N GLU A 80 16.91 18.21 -23.50
CA GLU A 80 17.41 18.66 -24.82
C GLU A 80 18.71 17.97 -25.25
N ASN A 81 19.55 17.63 -24.27
CA ASN A 81 20.85 16.97 -24.44
C ASN A 81 20.73 15.57 -25.08
N LEU A 82 19.61 14.87 -24.87
CA LEU A 82 19.32 13.54 -25.43
C LEU A 82 18.64 13.62 -26.80
N ILE A 83 18.03 14.75 -27.13
CA ILE A 83 17.41 15.02 -28.43
C ILE A 83 18.49 15.28 -29.49
N ASN A 84 19.63 15.87 -29.10
CA ASN A 84 20.72 16.26 -29.99
C ASN A 84 21.94 15.31 -30.02
N GLY A 85 21.83 14.11 -29.43
CA GLY A 85 22.90 13.11 -29.43
C GLY A 85 23.11 12.49 -30.83
N LYS A 86 24.34 12.58 -31.37
CA LYS A 86 24.73 11.95 -32.64
C LYS A 86 24.52 10.43 -32.58
N PHE A 87 23.83 9.91 -33.59
CA PHE A 87 23.52 8.50 -33.79
C PHE A 87 24.79 7.67 -34.06
N GLU A 88 25.20 6.79 -33.14
CA GLU A 88 26.39 5.92 -33.25
C GLU A 88 26.05 4.41 -33.40
N GLY A 89 25.14 4.07 -34.31
CA GLY A 89 25.16 2.76 -35.00
C GLY A 89 24.88 1.47 -34.21
N VAL A 90 24.59 1.53 -32.91
CA VAL A 90 24.01 0.42 -32.14
C VAL A 90 22.53 0.74 -31.92
N ILE A 91 21.65 -0.26 -31.94
CA ILE A 91 20.22 -0.09 -31.58
C ILE A 91 20.17 0.27 -30.09
N GLU A 92 20.45 1.52 -29.75
CA GLU A 92 20.17 2.08 -28.45
C GLU A 92 18.66 2.20 -28.35
N ALA A 93 18.08 1.63 -27.31
CA ALA A 93 16.67 1.78 -26.99
C ALA A 93 16.29 3.27 -27.10
N ASP A 94 15.14 3.54 -27.72
CA ASP A 94 14.53 4.87 -27.81
C ASP A 94 14.80 5.67 -26.51
N PRO A 95 15.39 6.89 -26.57
CA PRO A 95 15.69 7.69 -25.38
C PRO A 95 14.53 7.78 -24.39
N LEU A 96 13.30 7.79 -24.91
CA LEU A 96 12.07 7.81 -24.15
C LEU A 96 11.85 6.52 -23.35
N GLN A 97 12.18 5.35 -23.93
CA GLN A 97 12.19 4.06 -23.23
C GLN A 97 13.29 4.00 -22.16
N LYS A 98 14.47 4.56 -22.42
CA LYS A 98 15.57 4.60 -21.44
C LYS A 98 15.19 5.43 -20.21
N ILE A 99 14.64 6.63 -20.40
CA ILE A 99 14.20 7.46 -19.27
C ILE A 99 12.99 6.83 -18.58
N ALA A 100 12.05 6.24 -19.32
CA ALA A 100 10.93 5.53 -18.71
C ALA A 100 11.39 4.36 -17.82
N HIS A 101 12.41 3.63 -18.28
CA HIS A 101 13.04 2.56 -17.52
C HIS A 101 13.72 3.10 -16.25
N GLU A 102 14.46 4.21 -16.33
CA GLU A 102 15.08 4.85 -15.15
C GLU A 102 14.04 5.39 -14.16
N LYS A 103 13.03 6.13 -14.62
CA LYS A 103 11.93 6.65 -13.78
C LYS A 103 11.17 5.52 -13.09
N GLY A 104 10.91 4.41 -13.79
CA GLY A 104 10.25 3.26 -13.20
C GLY A 104 11.12 2.46 -12.23
N ARG A 105 12.41 2.82 -12.02
CA ARG A 105 13.27 2.23 -10.97
C ARG A 105 13.31 3.07 -9.70
N VAL A 106 12.41 4.06 -9.58
CA VAL A 106 12.18 4.81 -8.35
C VAL A 106 11.01 4.18 -7.60
N ILE A 107 11.25 3.75 -6.36
CA ILE A 107 10.25 3.10 -5.50
C ILE A 107 9.97 4.00 -4.29
N ASP A 108 8.72 4.39 -4.13
CA ASP A 108 8.23 5.16 -2.99
C ASP A 108 7.87 4.23 -1.84
N VAL A 109 8.58 4.35 -0.73
CA VAL A 109 8.43 3.48 0.45
C VAL A 109 8.03 4.30 1.66
N ALA A 110 6.96 3.90 2.35
CA ALA A 110 6.60 4.46 3.65
C ALA A 110 7.00 3.50 4.77
N LEU A 111 7.73 3.98 5.78
CA LEU A 111 7.96 3.22 7.01
C LEU A 111 6.84 3.52 7.99
N VAL A 112 6.20 2.46 8.49
CA VAL A 112 5.21 2.50 9.57
C VAL A 112 5.61 1.51 10.65
N GLY A 113 4.97 1.63 11.81
CA GLY A 113 5.20 0.71 12.91
C GLY A 113 4.82 1.33 14.24
N ASN A 114 4.71 0.47 15.26
CA ASN A 114 4.43 0.92 16.62
C ASN A 114 5.54 1.86 17.12
N PRO A 115 5.22 2.80 18.03
CA PRO A 115 6.24 3.53 18.78
C PRO A 115 7.29 2.56 19.38
N ASN A 116 8.56 2.95 19.33
CA ASN A 116 9.70 2.18 19.83
C ASN A 116 9.98 0.82 19.14
N SER A 117 9.32 0.49 18.01
CA SER A 117 9.62 -0.71 17.20
C SER A 117 11.00 -0.72 16.53
N GLY A 118 11.75 0.39 16.62
CA GLY A 118 13.04 0.57 15.95
C GLY A 118 12.94 1.06 14.50
N LYS A 119 11.76 1.54 14.09
CA LYS A 119 11.50 2.17 12.78
C LYS A 119 12.53 3.24 12.40
N THR A 120 12.76 4.22 13.27
CA THR A 120 13.74 5.30 13.04
C THR A 120 15.18 4.77 12.98
N THR A 121 15.49 3.69 13.70
CA THR A 121 16.79 3.01 13.59
C THR A 121 16.98 2.40 12.20
N ILE A 122 15.98 1.68 11.69
CA ILE A 122 16.00 1.13 10.32
C ILE A 122 16.13 2.26 9.29
N PHE A 123 15.36 3.34 9.44
CA PHE A 123 15.43 4.52 8.59
C PHE A 123 16.85 5.12 8.52
N ASN A 124 17.48 5.33 9.69
CA ASN A 124 18.83 5.88 9.78
C ASN A 124 19.87 4.96 9.13
N MET A 125 19.75 3.65 9.34
CA MET A 125 20.67 2.66 8.74
C MET A 125 20.51 2.55 7.23
N ALA A 126 19.29 2.71 6.72
CA ALA A 126 18.98 2.69 5.29
C ALA A 126 19.42 3.98 4.58
N SER A 127 19.18 5.14 5.18
CA SER A 127 19.39 6.45 4.57
C SER A 127 20.85 6.87 4.38
N ARG A 128 21.81 6.17 5.01
CA ARG A 128 23.27 6.35 4.83
C ARG A 128 23.71 7.84 4.73
N SER A 129 23.10 8.71 5.56
CA SER A 129 23.42 10.14 5.75
C SER A 129 22.80 11.19 4.80
N LYS A 130 21.87 10.86 3.89
CA LYS A 130 21.13 11.85 3.08
C LYS A 130 19.68 11.97 3.53
N GLN A 131 19.44 12.86 4.50
CA GLN A 131 18.10 13.12 5.07
C GLN A 131 17.64 14.53 4.72
N MET A 132 16.35 14.68 4.45
CA MET A 132 15.66 15.97 4.39
C MET A 132 14.45 15.89 5.34
N THR A 133 14.41 16.78 6.31
CA THR A 133 13.27 16.95 7.24
C THR A 133 12.32 18.01 6.71
N GLY A 134 11.01 17.80 6.80
CA GLY A 134 10.00 18.78 6.43
C GLY A 134 8.73 18.67 7.27
N ASN A 135 8.10 19.81 7.55
CA ASN A 135 6.84 19.91 8.28
C ASN A 135 5.67 19.80 7.30
N TYR A 136 4.64 19.01 7.62
CA TYR A 136 3.45 18.86 6.78
C TYR A 136 2.16 19.19 7.54
N GLY A 137 1.30 20.00 6.92
CA GLY A 137 -0.14 20.03 7.23
C GLY A 137 -0.61 20.78 8.48
N GLY A 138 0.13 21.76 9.00
CA GLY A 138 -0.35 22.59 10.13
C GLY A 138 -0.41 21.88 11.48
N VAL A 139 0.03 20.62 11.54
CA VAL A 139 0.24 19.84 12.76
C VAL A 139 1.74 19.53 12.88
N THR A 140 2.27 19.48 14.10
CA THR A 140 3.70 19.28 14.40
C THR A 140 4.12 17.82 14.25
N VAL A 141 3.76 17.19 13.13
CA VAL A 141 4.00 15.78 12.87
C VAL A 141 5.06 15.67 11.78
N ASP A 142 6.31 15.47 12.22
CA ASP A 142 7.48 15.42 11.34
C ASP A 142 7.47 14.12 10.50
N SER A 143 7.62 14.27 9.18
CA SER A 143 7.98 13.15 8.30
C SER A 143 9.35 13.42 7.70
N THR A 144 10.25 12.44 7.81
CA THR A 144 11.62 12.56 7.30
C THR A 144 11.77 11.76 6.03
N LEU A 145 12.31 12.41 4.99
CA LEU A 145 12.54 11.77 3.70
C LEU A 145 14.02 11.45 3.51
N ALA A 146 14.30 10.26 2.99
CA ALA A 146 15.63 9.83 2.58
C ALA A 146 15.60 9.14 1.23
N SER A 147 16.74 9.13 0.53
CA SER A 147 16.86 8.39 -0.72
C SER A 147 18.22 7.71 -0.84
N PHE A 148 18.22 6.46 -1.29
CA PHE A 148 19.42 5.68 -1.57
C PHE A 148 19.22 4.73 -2.75
N LYS A 149 20.33 4.18 -3.25
CA LYS A 149 20.31 3.20 -4.35
C LYS A 149 20.63 1.80 -3.86
N LEU A 150 19.91 0.81 -4.37
CA LEU A 150 20.14 -0.61 -4.12
C LEU A 150 19.75 -1.41 -5.37
N ASP A 151 20.62 -2.30 -5.85
CA ASP A 151 20.38 -3.22 -6.97
C ASP A 151 19.80 -2.53 -8.24
N GLY A 152 20.27 -1.32 -8.50
CA GLY A 152 19.86 -0.48 -9.64
C GLY A 152 18.55 0.30 -9.45
N TYR A 153 17.90 0.18 -8.30
CA TYR A 153 16.73 0.97 -7.90
C TYR A 153 17.12 2.15 -7.04
N THR A 154 16.30 3.21 -7.08
CA THR A 154 16.34 4.32 -6.14
C THR A 154 15.15 4.19 -5.20
N LEU A 155 15.41 3.94 -3.93
CA LEU A 155 14.39 3.85 -2.89
C LEU A 155 14.21 5.24 -2.28
N GLN A 156 12.99 5.77 -2.29
CA GLN A 156 12.60 7.00 -1.62
C GLN A 156 11.80 6.63 -0.38
N ILE A 157 12.40 6.81 0.80
CA ILE A 157 11.81 6.37 2.06
C ILE A 157 11.29 7.58 2.83
N THR A 158 10.03 7.48 3.26
CA THR A 158 9.42 8.41 4.22
C THR A 158 9.25 7.71 5.56
N ASP A 159 9.85 8.25 6.62
CA ASP A 159 9.57 7.84 7.99
C ASP A 159 8.27 8.50 8.47
N LEU A 160 7.26 7.69 8.77
CA LEU A 160 6.00 8.18 9.32
C LEU A 160 6.01 8.09 10.86
N PRO A 161 5.18 8.87 11.57
CA PRO A 161 5.04 8.78 13.02
C PRO A 161 4.77 7.35 13.49
N GLY A 162 5.26 7.02 14.69
CA GLY A 162 4.92 5.76 15.33
C GLY A 162 3.43 5.73 15.68
N THR A 163 2.73 4.68 15.27
CA THR A 163 1.31 4.50 15.53
C THR A 163 0.99 3.06 15.89
N TYR A 164 0.00 2.84 16.76
CA TYR A 164 -0.49 1.49 17.09
C TYR A 164 -1.61 1.02 16.15
N SER A 165 -2.25 1.95 15.44
CA SER A 165 -3.38 1.65 14.56
C SER A 165 -3.52 2.68 13.44
N LEU A 166 -4.54 2.54 12.60
CA LEU A 166 -4.95 3.49 11.56
C LEU A 166 -6.37 4.00 11.80
N SER A 167 -6.75 4.16 13.08
CA SER A 167 -8.01 4.79 13.49
C SER A 167 -7.99 6.32 13.40
N HIS A 168 -9.03 6.98 13.90
CA HIS A 168 -9.19 8.43 13.91
C HIS A 168 -8.93 9.05 15.30
N TYR A 169 -8.40 8.30 16.27
CA TYR A 169 -8.34 8.75 17.66
C TYR A 169 -7.22 9.73 17.96
N THR A 170 -6.09 9.59 17.27
CA THR A 170 -4.93 10.46 17.45
C THR A 170 -4.55 11.19 16.17
N PRO A 171 -3.97 12.40 16.28
CA PRO A 171 -3.43 13.12 15.12
C PRO A 171 -2.40 12.31 14.33
N GLU A 172 -1.57 11.52 15.03
CA GLU A 172 -0.56 10.66 14.43
C GLU A 172 -1.18 9.53 13.59
N GLU A 173 -2.20 8.85 14.13
CA GLU A 173 -2.94 7.81 13.40
C GLU A 173 -3.60 8.35 12.13
N LEU A 174 -4.28 9.50 12.28
CA LEU A 174 -4.92 10.20 11.16
C LEU A 174 -3.87 10.56 10.10
N PHE A 175 -2.76 11.18 10.50
CA PHE A 175 -1.69 11.56 9.59
C PHE A 175 -1.10 10.36 8.84
N VAL A 176 -0.79 9.26 9.53
CA VAL A 176 -0.23 8.05 8.89
C VAL A 176 -1.20 7.52 7.84
N ARG A 177 -2.48 7.39 8.19
CA ARG A 177 -3.50 6.88 7.26
C ARG A 177 -3.70 7.79 6.05
N GLU A 178 -3.82 9.10 6.28
CA GLU A 178 -3.98 10.08 5.20
C GLU A 178 -2.76 10.11 4.29
N HIS A 179 -1.55 10.06 4.86
CA HIS A 179 -0.32 9.98 4.08
C HIS A 179 -0.31 8.74 3.19
N ILE A 180 -0.64 7.57 3.73
CA ILE A 180 -0.72 6.32 2.97
C ILE A 180 -1.78 6.40 1.87
N ARG A 181 -2.94 6.99 2.15
CA ARG A 181 -4.05 7.14 1.19
C ARG A 181 -3.69 8.11 0.08
N ASP A 182 -3.14 9.27 0.43
CA ASP A 182 -3.01 10.42 -0.48
C ASP A 182 -1.69 10.39 -1.25
N LYS A 183 -0.60 9.92 -0.62
CA LYS A 183 0.69 9.75 -1.31
C LYS A 183 0.76 8.47 -2.11
N MET A 184 -0.03 7.46 -1.74
CA MET A 184 -0.05 6.14 -2.37
C MET A 184 1.38 5.57 -2.54
N PRO A 185 2.10 5.30 -1.45
CA PRO A 185 3.42 4.68 -1.55
C PRO A 185 3.30 3.34 -2.30
N ASP A 186 4.35 2.97 -3.03
CA ASP A 186 4.39 1.68 -3.73
C ASP A 186 4.35 0.52 -2.76
N ILE A 187 5.11 0.67 -1.67
CA ILE A 187 5.27 -0.34 -0.63
C ILE A 187 5.27 0.35 0.73
N VAL A 188 4.58 -0.27 1.66
CA VAL A 188 4.70 0.06 3.08
C VAL A 188 5.62 -0.96 3.73
N VAL A 189 6.68 -0.50 4.39
CA VAL A 189 7.48 -1.34 5.27
C VAL A 189 6.94 -1.18 6.68
N ASN A 190 6.31 -2.22 7.20
CA ASN A 190 5.83 -2.24 8.58
C ASN A 190 6.90 -2.79 9.51
N VAL A 191 7.45 -1.94 10.37
CA VAL A 191 8.47 -2.31 11.35
C VAL A 191 7.79 -2.78 12.63
N ILE A 192 8.00 -4.06 12.96
CA ILE A 192 7.43 -4.68 14.15
C ILE A 192 8.52 -5.09 15.13
N ASP A 193 8.26 -4.90 16.42
CA ASP A 193 9.08 -5.46 17.49
C ASP A 193 8.78 -6.97 17.65
N SER A 194 9.79 -7.81 17.41
CA SER A 194 9.72 -9.27 17.52
C SER A 194 9.41 -9.76 18.93
N SER A 195 9.69 -8.95 19.96
CA SER A 195 9.41 -9.29 21.35
C SER A 195 7.94 -9.09 21.73
N ASN A 196 7.17 -8.38 20.90
CA ASN A 196 5.77 -8.02 21.16
C ASN A 196 4.87 -8.24 19.93
N LEU A 197 4.92 -9.45 19.35
CA LEU A 197 4.28 -9.77 18.06
C LEU A 197 2.80 -9.44 18.02
N GLU A 198 2.01 -9.92 18.97
CA GLU A 198 0.55 -9.79 18.98
C GLU A 198 0.10 -8.33 18.83
N ARG A 199 0.68 -7.45 19.64
CA ARG A 199 0.40 -6.01 19.62
C ARG A 199 0.86 -5.32 18.33
N ASN A 200 1.96 -5.76 17.73
CA ASN A 200 2.48 -5.16 16.50
C ASN A 200 1.74 -5.67 15.25
N LEU A 201 1.23 -6.90 15.28
CA LEU A 201 0.47 -7.48 14.19
C LEU A 201 -0.89 -6.80 14.00
N TYR A 202 -1.46 -6.16 15.02
CA TYR A 202 -2.70 -5.39 14.90
C TYR A 202 -2.64 -4.32 13.78
N LEU A 203 -1.59 -3.49 13.77
CA LEU A 203 -1.35 -2.53 12.69
C LEU A 203 -1.16 -3.24 11.34
N THR A 204 -0.49 -4.39 11.33
CA THR A 204 -0.29 -5.20 10.11
C THR A 204 -1.64 -5.60 9.51
N MET A 205 -2.61 -6.03 10.33
CA MET A 205 -3.94 -6.41 9.86
C MET A 205 -4.64 -5.24 9.17
N GLN A 206 -4.56 -4.04 9.73
CA GLN A 206 -5.19 -2.86 9.16
C GLN A 206 -4.55 -2.42 7.83
N LEU A 207 -3.22 -2.58 7.68
CA LEU A 207 -2.54 -2.32 6.41
C LEU A 207 -2.96 -3.32 5.33
N ILE A 208 -3.18 -4.59 5.70
CA ILE A 208 -3.71 -5.62 4.80
C ILE A 208 -5.16 -5.30 4.40
N ASP A 209 -6.01 -4.87 5.35
CA ASP A 209 -7.39 -4.45 5.09
C ASP A 209 -7.47 -3.28 4.07
N MET A 210 -6.44 -2.43 4.04
CA MET A 210 -6.31 -1.32 3.08
C MET A 210 -5.82 -1.76 1.69
N ASP A 211 -5.58 -3.06 1.48
CA ASP A 211 -5.11 -3.67 0.23
C ASP A 211 -3.76 -3.09 -0.25
N ILE A 212 -2.85 -2.85 0.69
CA ILE A 212 -1.53 -2.25 0.43
C ILE A 212 -0.49 -3.35 0.29
N ARG A 213 0.49 -3.16 -0.58
CA ARG A 213 1.69 -3.99 -0.59
C ARG A 213 2.53 -3.69 0.64
N VAL A 214 2.63 -4.66 1.53
CA VAL A 214 3.37 -4.54 2.78
C VAL A 214 4.56 -5.49 2.79
N VAL A 215 5.70 -5.02 3.29
CA VAL A 215 6.82 -5.87 3.70
C VAL A 215 7.02 -5.67 5.20
N VAL A 216 7.02 -6.75 5.98
CA VAL A 216 7.18 -6.67 7.44
C VAL A 216 8.65 -6.80 7.81
N ALA A 217 9.20 -5.78 8.46
CA ALA A 217 10.52 -5.84 9.09
C ALA A 217 10.35 -6.34 10.53
N LEU A 218 10.72 -7.58 10.76
CA LEU A 218 10.68 -8.24 12.06
C LEU A 218 11.95 -7.84 12.84
N ASN A 219 11.89 -6.67 13.50
CA ASN A 219 13.04 -6.03 14.15
C ASN A 219 13.23 -6.51 15.59
N MET A 220 14.42 -6.31 16.15
CA MET A 220 14.82 -6.87 17.46
C MET A 220 14.74 -8.41 17.46
N HIS A 221 15.00 -9.03 16.29
CA HIS A 221 14.88 -10.48 16.13
C HIS A 221 15.90 -11.26 16.96
N ASP A 222 17.06 -10.67 17.25
CA ASP A 222 18.04 -11.23 18.17
C ASP A 222 17.51 -11.30 19.59
N GLU A 223 16.86 -10.24 20.09
CA GLU A 223 16.24 -10.23 21.42
C GLU A 223 15.18 -11.34 21.56
N MET A 224 14.34 -11.54 20.54
CA MET A 224 13.38 -12.64 20.52
C MET A 224 14.08 -14.00 20.59
N LEU A 225 15.14 -14.21 19.79
CA LEU A 225 15.90 -15.47 19.81
C LEU A 225 16.58 -15.72 21.16
N ASP A 226 17.07 -14.68 21.83
CA ASP A 226 17.72 -14.77 23.14
C ASP A 226 16.74 -15.24 24.25
N THR A 227 15.43 -15.07 24.04
CA THR A 227 14.42 -15.65 24.95
C THR A 227 14.23 -17.17 24.78
N GLY A 228 14.82 -17.76 23.74
CA GLY A 228 14.58 -19.15 23.34
C GLY A 228 13.27 -19.37 22.57
N ALA A 229 12.59 -18.30 22.16
CA ALA A 229 11.37 -18.41 21.36
C ALA A 229 11.66 -18.94 19.96
N GLN A 230 10.70 -19.69 19.42
CA GLN A 230 10.71 -20.16 18.03
C GLN A 230 9.58 -19.50 17.27
N PHE A 231 9.90 -18.91 16.11
CA PHE A 231 8.90 -18.23 15.28
C PHE A 231 9.06 -18.64 13.82
N ASP A 232 8.05 -19.32 13.26
CA ASP A 232 7.92 -19.55 11.82
C ASP A 232 7.24 -18.35 11.14
N TYR A 233 7.99 -17.25 11.07
CA TYR A 233 7.53 -16.01 10.43
C TYR A 233 7.22 -16.19 8.94
N LYS A 234 7.78 -17.21 8.28
CA LYS A 234 7.49 -17.51 6.87
C LYS A 234 6.11 -18.13 6.70
N ALA A 235 5.72 -19.04 7.60
CA ALA A 235 4.37 -19.59 7.62
C ALA A 235 3.33 -18.50 7.90
N LEU A 236 3.56 -17.66 8.91
CA LEU A 236 2.67 -16.54 9.21
C LEU A 236 2.61 -15.56 8.03
N GLY A 237 3.75 -15.23 7.42
CA GLY A 237 3.82 -14.39 6.23
C GLY A 237 2.98 -14.91 5.07
N ARG A 238 3.07 -16.22 4.77
CA ARG A 238 2.20 -16.86 3.78
C ARG A 238 0.72 -16.76 4.16
N MET A 239 0.37 -17.01 5.42
CA MET A 239 -1.02 -16.91 5.91
C MET A 239 -1.60 -15.50 5.79
N LEU A 240 -0.77 -14.48 5.97
CA LEU A 240 -1.13 -13.05 5.87
C LEU A 240 -0.96 -12.46 4.47
N GLY A 241 -0.23 -13.15 3.58
CA GLY A 241 0.04 -12.69 2.22
C GLY A 241 1.04 -11.56 2.16
N VAL A 242 1.91 -11.45 3.17
CA VAL A 242 2.91 -10.40 3.31
C VAL A 242 4.25 -11.02 3.73
N PRO A 243 5.37 -10.69 3.07
CA PRO A 243 6.68 -11.23 3.43
C PRO A 243 7.21 -10.61 4.72
N PHE A 244 7.82 -11.45 5.55
CA PHE A 244 8.50 -11.07 6.79
C PHE A 244 10.02 -11.21 6.62
N VAL A 245 10.76 -10.17 7.00
CA VAL A 245 12.23 -10.15 6.96
C VAL A 245 12.78 -9.89 8.36
N PRO A 246 13.51 -10.84 8.96
CA PRO A 246 14.21 -10.63 10.22
C PRO A 246 15.25 -9.53 10.13
N THR A 247 15.23 -8.59 11.07
CA THR A 247 16.18 -7.49 11.15
C THR A 247 16.68 -7.26 12.57
N VAL A 248 17.88 -6.69 12.66
CA VAL A 248 18.44 -6.15 13.90
C VAL A 248 18.96 -4.76 13.59
N GLY A 249 18.08 -3.77 13.74
CA GLY A 249 18.31 -2.40 13.27
C GLY A 249 19.59 -1.77 13.80
N ASN A 250 19.85 -1.89 15.10
CA ASN A 250 21.05 -1.30 15.73
C ASN A 250 22.37 -1.96 15.28
N LYS A 251 22.35 -3.21 14.81
CA LYS A 251 23.50 -3.94 14.27
C LYS A 251 23.54 -3.95 12.73
N LYS A 252 22.62 -3.22 12.07
CA LYS A 252 22.46 -3.17 10.61
C LYS A 252 22.29 -4.55 9.95
N LYS A 253 21.82 -5.56 10.70
CA LYS A 253 21.65 -6.92 10.17
C LYS A 253 20.28 -7.05 9.51
N GLY A 254 20.24 -7.61 8.30
CA GLY A 254 19.00 -7.84 7.54
C GLY A 254 18.43 -6.59 6.84
N ILE A 255 19.07 -5.42 6.96
CA ILE A 255 18.56 -4.17 6.35
C ILE A 255 18.63 -4.22 4.82
N ASP A 256 19.76 -4.66 4.25
CA ASP A 256 19.87 -4.78 2.79
C ASP A 256 18.89 -5.86 2.27
N ASP A 257 18.70 -6.96 3.01
CA ASP A 257 17.75 -8.03 2.66
C ASP A 257 16.29 -7.55 2.70
N LEU A 258 15.95 -6.71 3.68
CA LEU A 258 14.64 -6.06 3.77
C LEU A 258 14.34 -5.23 2.52
N PHE A 259 15.29 -4.40 2.07
CA PHE A 259 15.07 -3.55 0.90
C PHE A 259 15.21 -4.28 -0.43
N ARG A 260 15.96 -5.40 -0.50
CA ARG A 260 15.85 -6.34 -1.63
C ARG A 260 14.47 -6.97 -1.70
N LYS A 261 13.90 -7.37 -0.55
CA LYS A 261 12.53 -7.87 -0.48
C LYS A 261 11.52 -6.83 -0.95
N VAL A 262 11.70 -5.55 -0.59
CA VAL A 262 10.89 -4.44 -1.13
C VAL A 262 10.97 -4.39 -2.66
N ILE A 263 12.17 -4.52 -3.25
CA ILE A 263 12.32 -4.56 -4.71
C ILE A 263 11.59 -5.79 -5.31
N ASP A 264 11.72 -6.97 -4.71
CA ASP A 264 11.01 -8.18 -5.17
C ASP A 264 9.49 -8.00 -5.18
N VAL A 265 8.93 -7.42 -4.11
CA VAL A 265 7.49 -7.13 -3.99
C VAL A 265 7.05 -6.05 -5.00
N TYR A 266 7.90 -5.07 -5.27
CA TYR A 266 7.60 -4.01 -6.23
C TYR A 266 7.50 -4.56 -7.66
N GLU A 267 8.44 -5.44 -8.01
CA GLU A 267 8.53 -6.10 -9.31
C GLU A 267 7.60 -7.34 -9.44
N ASP A 268 6.72 -7.59 -8.45
CA ASP A 268 5.79 -8.72 -8.46
C ASP A 268 6.47 -10.10 -8.55
N ASN A 269 7.71 -10.20 -8.07
CA ASN A 269 8.52 -11.42 -8.06
C ASN A 269 8.41 -12.24 -6.77
N ASP A 270 7.79 -11.68 -5.72
CA ASP A 270 7.64 -12.35 -4.44
C ASP A 270 6.37 -13.24 -4.39
N PRO A 271 6.49 -14.57 -4.18
CA PRO A 271 5.36 -15.48 -4.20
C PRO A 271 4.48 -15.43 -2.95
N ASP A 272 4.98 -14.86 -1.85
CA ASP A 272 4.23 -14.75 -0.60
C ASP A 272 3.26 -13.54 -0.65
N VAL A 273 3.51 -12.58 -1.54
CA VAL A 273 2.61 -11.44 -1.76
C VAL A 273 1.36 -11.91 -2.49
N ARG A 274 0.25 -11.90 -1.75
CA ARG A 274 -1.07 -12.24 -2.31
C ARG A 274 -2.13 -11.41 -1.62
N HIS A 275 -3.16 -11.09 -2.37
CA HIS A 275 -4.32 -10.39 -1.82
C HIS A 275 -5.12 -11.37 -0.94
N ILE A 276 -5.04 -11.16 0.37
CA ILE A 276 -5.77 -11.95 1.37
C ILE A 276 -6.91 -11.11 1.94
N HIS A 277 -8.09 -11.73 1.99
CA HIS A 277 -9.20 -11.22 2.81
C HIS A 277 -9.18 -11.94 4.14
N ILE A 278 -8.82 -11.20 5.18
CA ILE A 278 -8.92 -11.69 6.55
C ILE A 278 -10.40 -11.86 6.85
N HIS A 279 -10.77 -13.05 7.26
CA HIS A 279 -12.16 -13.42 7.48
C HIS A 279 -12.55 -13.14 8.94
N TYR A 280 -13.34 -12.09 9.18
CA TYR A 280 -13.70 -11.61 10.52
C TYR A 280 -14.90 -12.33 11.15
N GLY A 281 -15.28 -13.48 10.60
CA GLY A 281 -16.42 -14.27 11.06
C GLY A 281 -17.66 -14.04 10.21
N GLN A 282 -18.52 -15.05 10.15
CA GLN A 282 -19.58 -15.12 9.13
C GLN A 282 -20.56 -13.94 9.17
N ASP A 283 -20.85 -13.40 10.35
CA ASP A 283 -21.82 -12.31 10.47
C ASP A 283 -21.23 -10.97 10.02
N ILE A 284 -19.96 -10.70 10.37
CA ILE A 284 -19.23 -9.51 9.92
C ILE A 284 -19.03 -9.58 8.40
N GLU A 285 -18.62 -10.73 7.86
CA GLU A 285 -18.44 -10.90 6.41
C GLU A 285 -19.75 -10.68 5.62
N LYS A 286 -20.89 -11.19 6.12
CA LYS A 286 -22.19 -10.93 5.48
C LYS A 286 -22.54 -9.43 5.45
N ALA A 287 -22.16 -8.68 6.49
CA ALA A 287 -22.38 -7.24 6.53
C ALA A 287 -21.44 -6.51 5.56
N ILE A 288 -20.16 -6.92 5.53
CA ILE A 288 -19.16 -6.42 4.58
C ILE A 288 -19.63 -6.64 3.14
N ASP A 289 -20.05 -7.85 2.77
CA ASP A 289 -20.47 -8.20 1.41
C ASP A 289 -21.62 -7.32 0.91
N LYS A 290 -22.63 -7.07 1.76
CA LYS A 290 -23.75 -6.20 1.43
C LYS A 290 -23.31 -4.77 1.15
N LEU A 291 -22.47 -4.22 2.03
CA LEU A 291 -21.94 -2.87 1.86
C LEU A 291 -21.05 -2.78 0.62
N GLN A 292 -20.20 -3.78 0.39
CA GLN A 292 -19.36 -3.86 -0.80
C GLN A 292 -20.17 -3.88 -2.08
N GLY A 293 -21.29 -4.60 -2.12
CA GLY A 293 -22.20 -4.63 -3.27
C GLY A 293 -22.65 -3.22 -3.66
N ILE A 294 -23.14 -2.45 -2.68
CA ILE A 294 -23.61 -1.08 -2.88
C ILE A 294 -22.46 -0.14 -3.27
N ILE A 295 -21.32 -0.25 -2.58
CA ILE A 295 -20.15 0.60 -2.86
C ILE A 295 -19.63 0.36 -4.28
N LYS A 296 -19.68 -0.88 -4.78
CA LYS A 296 -19.25 -1.23 -6.15
C LYS A 296 -20.16 -0.66 -7.24
N GLU A 297 -21.42 -0.38 -6.94
CA GLU A 297 -22.33 0.28 -7.90
C GLU A 297 -21.87 1.72 -8.20
N ASP A 298 -21.20 2.38 -7.24
CA ASP A 298 -20.65 3.71 -7.42
C ASP A 298 -19.19 3.67 -7.88
N GLN A 299 -19.02 3.69 -9.20
CA GLN A 299 -17.68 3.68 -9.80
C GLN A 299 -16.84 4.93 -9.45
N SER A 300 -17.42 5.97 -8.86
CA SER A 300 -16.66 7.14 -8.37
C SER A 300 -16.01 6.92 -6.99
N ILE A 301 -16.32 5.81 -6.32
CA ILE A 301 -15.75 5.40 -5.02
C ILE A 301 -14.63 4.36 -5.21
N LEU A 302 -14.61 3.68 -6.36
CA LEU A 302 -13.70 2.56 -6.67
C LEU A 302 -12.22 2.92 -6.80
N ASP A 303 -11.86 4.20 -6.65
CA ASP A 303 -10.52 4.69 -6.96
C ASP A 303 -10.09 5.73 -5.90
N PRO A 304 -9.06 5.48 -5.04
CA PRO A 304 -8.07 4.39 -5.05
C PRO A 304 -8.25 3.32 -3.95
N ALA A 305 -9.36 3.32 -3.20
CA ALA A 305 -9.54 2.45 -2.03
C ALA A 305 -10.50 1.29 -2.28
N ALA A 306 -10.16 0.11 -1.75
CA ALA A 306 -10.93 -1.10 -1.93
C ALA A 306 -12.34 -0.96 -1.31
N PRO A 307 -13.43 -1.37 -2.00
CA PRO A 307 -14.79 -1.38 -1.43
C PRO A 307 -14.88 -2.11 -0.09
N ARG A 308 -14.05 -3.14 0.11
CA ARG A 308 -13.96 -3.88 1.38
C ARG A 308 -13.51 -2.98 2.53
N TYR A 309 -12.48 -2.16 2.30
CA TYR A 309 -11.96 -1.23 3.29
C TYR A 309 -13.05 -0.24 3.73
N PHE A 310 -13.76 0.37 2.79
CA PHE A 310 -14.87 1.28 3.14
C PHE A 310 -16.00 0.57 3.88
N ALA A 311 -16.39 -0.65 3.46
CA ALA A 311 -17.39 -1.43 4.17
C ALA A 311 -16.98 -1.70 5.61
N LEU A 312 -15.73 -2.13 5.84
CA LEU A 312 -15.20 -2.38 7.18
C LEU A 312 -15.19 -1.11 8.03
N LYS A 313 -14.68 0.01 7.49
CA LYS A 313 -14.65 1.31 8.20
C LYS A 313 -16.04 1.85 8.52
N LEU A 314 -17.02 1.65 7.64
CA LEU A 314 -18.41 2.02 7.94
C LEU A 314 -18.97 1.23 9.13
N LEU A 315 -18.65 -0.07 9.23
CA LEU A 315 -19.04 -0.91 10.36
C LEU A 315 -18.29 -0.51 11.64
N GLU A 316 -17.05 -0.06 11.55
CA GLU A 316 -16.29 0.56 12.66
C GLU A 316 -16.76 1.99 13.01
N LYS A 317 -17.85 2.48 12.41
CA LYS A 317 -18.42 3.83 12.65
C LYS A 317 -17.43 4.98 12.38
N ASP A 318 -16.50 4.76 11.45
CA ASP A 318 -15.39 5.66 11.16
C ASP A 318 -15.88 6.99 10.52
N GLU A 319 -15.80 8.09 11.28
CA GLU A 319 -16.36 9.40 10.88
C GLU A 319 -15.69 9.97 9.62
N GLY A 320 -14.38 9.81 9.46
CA GLY A 320 -13.69 10.33 8.27
C GLY A 320 -14.11 9.60 6.99
N VAL A 321 -14.44 8.30 7.07
CA VAL A 321 -15.03 7.58 5.94
C VAL A 321 -16.45 8.08 5.65
N TYR A 322 -17.29 8.34 6.66
CA TYR A 322 -18.59 8.97 6.43
C TYR A 322 -18.45 10.34 5.76
N GLU A 323 -17.48 11.15 6.16
CA GLU A 323 -17.22 12.46 5.55
C GLU A 323 -16.79 12.32 4.08
N VAL A 324 -15.85 11.43 3.78
CA VAL A 324 -15.39 11.17 2.41
C VAL A 324 -16.55 10.71 1.51
N LEU A 325 -17.41 9.83 2.03
CA LEU A 325 -18.55 9.29 1.29
C LEU A 325 -19.71 10.28 1.19
N SER A 326 -19.85 11.25 2.10
CA SER A 326 -20.96 12.22 2.12
C SER A 326 -21.11 13.02 0.83
N LYS A 327 -20.02 13.18 0.08
CA LYS A 327 -19.95 13.91 -1.20
C LYS A 327 -20.43 13.08 -2.40
N LYS A 328 -20.80 11.81 -2.19
CA LYS A 328 -21.16 10.84 -3.24
C LYS A 328 -22.68 10.72 -3.34
N ALA A 329 -23.19 10.55 -4.57
CA ALA A 329 -24.62 10.44 -4.82
C ALA A 329 -25.25 9.21 -4.11
N THR A 330 -24.48 8.14 -3.93
CA THR A 330 -24.93 6.90 -3.28
C THR A 330 -24.88 6.93 -1.76
N TYR A 331 -24.38 8.02 -1.16
CA TYR A 331 -24.15 8.13 0.28
C TYR A 331 -25.36 7.77 1.14
N GLY A 332 -26.56 8.26 0.78
CA GLY A 332 -27.77 7.99 1.55
C GLY A 332 -28.11 6.49 1.63
N HIS A 333 -27.88 5.74 0.54
CA HIS A 333 -28.11 4.30 0.50
C HIS A 333 -27.02 3.53 1.28
N ILE A 334 -25.76 3.94 1.12
CA ILE A 334 -24.62 3.37 1.85
C ILE A 334 -24.82 3.56 3.36
N LYS A 335 -25.07 4.80 3.82
CA LYS A 335 -25.27 5.12 5.23
C LYS A 335 -26.43 4.34 5.84
N LYS A 336 -27.59 4.31 5.18
CA LYS A 336 -28.76 3.57 5.67
C LYS A 336 -28.48 2.07 5.80
N THR A 337 -27.72 1.50 4.87
CA THR A 337 -27.34 0.09 4.93
C THR A 337 -26.34 -0.17 6.05
N ALA A 338 -25.34 0.69 6.21
CA ALA A 338 -24.36 0.58 7.29
C ALA A 338 -25.05 0.63 8.66
N GLU A 339 -25.90 1.63 8.92
CA GLU A 339 -26.65 1.75 10.17
C GLU A 339 -27.54 0.53 10.46
N LYS A 340 -28.14 -0.07 9.42
CA LYS A 340 -28.95 -1.28 9.55
C LYS A 340 -28.11 -2.50 9.94
N GLU A 341 -27.00 -2.73 9.25
CA GLU A 341 -26.12 -3.88 9.54
C GLU A 341 -25.40 -3.71 10.88
N ILE A 342 -25.01 -2.49 11.26
CA ILE A 342 -24.46 -2.16 12.58
C ILE A 342 -25.45 -2.56 13.67
N LYS A 343 -26.68 -2.03 13.63
CA LYS A 343 -27.73 -2.36 14.62
C LYS A 343 -27.99 -3.86 14.69
N LYS A 344 -27.97 -4.53 13.53
CA LYS A 344 -28.15 -5.98 13.46
C LYS A 344 -27.03 -6.70 14.22
N LEU A 345 -25.76 -6.41 13.92
CA LEU A 345 -24.60 -7.03 14.57
C LEU A 345 -24.61 -6.77 16.08
N GLU A 346 -24.83 -5.52 16.49
CA GLU A 346 -24.85 -5.13 17.91
C GLU A 346 -25.98 -5.83 18.68
N SER A 347 -27.16 -5.97 18.08
CA SER A 347 -28.27 -6.70 18.71
C SER A 347 -28.02 -8.21 18.83
N GLN A 348 -27.36 -8.80 17.83
CA GLN A 348 -27.07 -10.23 17.79
C GLN A 348 -25.98 -10.63 18.78
N HIS A 349 -24.91 -9.83 18.85
CA HIS A 349 -23.73 -10.13 19.68
C HIS A 349 -23.74 -9.42 21.03
N ARG A 350 -24.64 -8.44 21.23
CA ARG A 350 -24.73 -7.59 22.45
C ARG A 350 -23.45 -6.83 22.75
N GLU A 351 -22.73 -6.45 21.71
CA GLU A 351 -21.42 -5.80 21.77
C GLU A 351 -21.34 -4.74 20.69
N ASP A 352 -20.54 -3.69 20.92
CA ASP A 352 -20.32 -2.65 19.92
C ASP A 352 -19.60 -3.21 18.68
N THR A 353 -20.00 -2.75 17.49
CA THR A 353 -19.44 -3.24 16.22
C THR A 353 -17.95 -2.96 16.04
N GLU A 354 -17.44 -1.87 16.60
CA GLU A 354 -16.01 -1.58 16.63
C GLU A 354 -15.24 -2.59 17.48
N THR A 355 -15.82 -2.95 18.63
CA THR A 355 -15.27 -3.95 19.55
C THR A 355 -15.28 -5.33 18.88
N LEU A 356 -16.38 -5.72 18.24
CA LEU A 356 -16.49 -6.99 17.51
C LEU A 356 -15.42 -7.15 16.41
N ILE A 357 -15.15 -6.10 15.65
CA ILE A 357 -14.13 -6.12 14.60
C ILE A 357 -12.72 -6.18 15.22
N THR A 358 -12.50 -5.43 16.31
CA THR A 358 -11.24 -5.46 17.05
C THR A 358 -10.94 -6.85 17.62
N ASP A 359 -11.94 -7.49 18.24
CA ASP A 359 -11.83 -8.85 18.77
C ASP A 359 -11.60 -9.87 17.65
N ALA A 360 -12.27 -9.71 16.51
CA ALA A 360 -12.04 -10.59 15.35
C ALA A 360 -10.61 -10.46 14.81
N ARG A 361 -10.01 -9.26 14.81
CA ARG A 361 -8.59 -9.06 14.46
C ARG A 361 -7.67 -9.75 15.45
N TYR A 362 -7.87 -9.55 16.74
CA TYR A 362 -7.04 -10.21 17.77
C TYR A 362 -7.19 -11.72 17.73
N GLY A 363 -8.42 -12.25 17.58
CA GLY A 363 -8.65 -13.68 17.43
C GLY A 363 -7.93 -14.29 16.22
N PHE A 364 -7.86 -13.56 15.09
CA PHE A 364 -7.08 -13.97 13.94
C PHE A 364 -5.57 -13.98 14.24
N ILE A 365 -5.06 -12.92 14.87
CA ILE A 365 -3.65 -12.80 15.25
C ILE A 365 -3.25 -13.92 16.21
N GLU A 366 -4.03 -14.11 17.28
CA GLU A 366 -3.82 -15.18 18.26
C GLU A 366 -3.81 -16.55 17.59
N GLY A 367 -4.79 -16.84 16.73
CA GLY A 367 -4.83 -18.09 15.98
C GLY A 367 -3.59 -18.31 15.11
N GLY A 368 -3.18 -17.30 14.35
CA GLY A 368 -1.96 -17.36 13.54
C GLY A 368 -0.69 -17.54 14.37
N LEU A 369 -0.59 -16.86 15.52
CA LEU A 369 0.55 -17.01 16.43
C LEU A 369 0.55 -18.36 17.15
N GLN A 370 -0.60 -18.94 17.51
CA GLN A 370 -0.66 -20.28 18.10
C GLN A 370 -0.04 -21.35 17.18
N GLU A 371 -0.20 -21.21 15.87
CA GLU A 371 0.35 -22.14 14.89
C GLU A 371 1.83 -21.89 14.59
N THR A 372 2.29 -20.64 14.73
CA THR A 372 3.60 -20.22 14.18
C THR A 372 4.61 -19.77 15.23
N PHE A 373 4.19 -19.47 16.46
CA PHE A 373 5.02 -18.93 17.52
C PHE A 373 4.99 -19.80 18.78
N LYS A 374 6.18 -20.11 19.30
CA LYS A 374 6.36 -20.84 20.55
C LYS A 374 7.23 -20.04 21.49
N LEU A 375 6.69 -19.74 22.67
CA LEU A 375 7.45 -19.08 23.74
C LEU A 375 8.62 -19.95 24.19
N GLY A 376 9.77 -19.31 24.41
CA GLY A 376 10.91 -19.97 25.03
C GLY A 376 10.58 -20.36 26.47
N LYS A 377 11.03 -21.55 26.89
CA LYS A 377 11.01 -21.91 28.31
C LYS A 377 12.12 -21.12 28.99
N LYS A 378 11.81 -20.04 29.71
CA LYS A 378 12.75 -19.51 30.69
C LYS A 378 13.01 -20.61 31.72
N GLU A 379 14.21 -21.19 31.72
CA GLU A 379 14.71 -21.82 32.93
C GLU A 379 14.69 -20.74 34.00
N LYS A 380 13.83 -20.92 35.02
CA LYS A 380 13.92 -20.14 36.25
C LYS A 380 15.24 -20.54 36.90
N GLY A 381 16.29 -19.78 36.60
CA GLY A 381 17.58 -19.85 37.31
C GLY A 381 17.42 -19.47 38.77
#